data_AF-A0AAV6VMW6-F1
#
_entry.id   AF-A0AAV6VMW6-F1
#
_cell.length_a   1.000
_cell.length_b   1.000
_cell.length_c   1.000
_cell.angle_alpha   90.00
_cell.angle_beta   90.00
_cell.angle_gamma   90.00
#
_symmetry.space_group_name_H-M   'P 1'
#
loop_
_entity.id
_entity.type
_entity.pdbx_description
1 polymer ?
#
loop_
_entity_poly.entity_id
_entity_poly.type
_entity_poly.pdbx_seq_one_letter_code
_entity_poly.pdbx_strand_id
1 'polypeptide(L)'
;MLRKVKVKMPGCCAVGCTNRTEKGFSLKIIPKDPFRRKLWAFKIRRVNERNQVWSPPRRSFVCEVLDRSKCTTMPFQVHFEDDQWEDRDLKKLKPDAVPTIFEYNKKKLKEEPLQKKRKYSCQKPKSEAVSSELQEQLVSANYTISYLEAKLLSTNQDFADLKKRMDEEILSSRQRIFTLTEENKKLKEQLEQSTKLIKAFSK
;
A
#
# COMPACT_ATOMS: atom_id res chain seq x y z
N MET A 1 -38.34 26.06 -15.60
CA MET A 1 -37.76 25.85 -14.26
C MET A 1 -36.41 25.14 -14.39
N LEU A 2 -35.30 25.86 -14.25
CA LEU A 2 -33.96 25.25 -14.27
C LEU A 2 -33.75 24.50 -12.95
N ARG A 3 -33.73 23.16 -13.00
CA ARG A 3 -33.32 22.34 -11.85
C ARG A 3 -31.87 22.69 -11.54
N LYS A 4 -31.64 23.40 -10.44
CA LYS A 4 -30.28 23.59 -9.88
C LYS A 4 -29.71 22.20 -9.58
N VAL A 5 -28.82 21.71 -10.44
CA VAL A 5 -28.06 20.50 -10.18
C VAL A 5 -27.15 20.82 -8.99
N LYS A 6 -27.52 20.31 -7.81
CA LYS A 6 -26.72 20.47 -6.59
C LYS A 6 -25.44 19.65 -6.77
N VAL A 7 -24.37 20.30 -7.23
CA VAL A 7 -23.05 19.67 -7.38
C VAL A 7 -22.59 19.23 -5.98
N LYS A 8 -22.60 17.92 -5.73
CA LYS A 8 -22.19 17.35 -4.44
C LYS A 8 -20.67 17.43 -4.36
N MET A 9 -20.17 18.49 -3.74
CA MET A 9 -18.73 18.68 -3.54
C MET A 9 -18.14 17.56 -2.66
N PRO A 10 -16.89 17.15 -2.95
CA PRO A 10 -16.24 16.08 -2.22
C PRO A 10 -16.06 16.48 -0.75
N GLY A 11 -16.35 15.53 0.14
CA GLY A 11 -16.14 15.66 1.58
C GLY A 11 -15.19 14.57 2.06
N CYS A 12 -14.64 14.78 3.25
CA CYS A 12 -13.83 13.77 3.91
C CYS A 12 -14.68 12.51 4.20
N CYS A 13 -14.11 11.33 4.01
CA CYS A 13 -14.74 10.05 4.30
C CYS A 13 -14.48 9.54 5.72
N ALA A 14 -13.66 10.24 6.51
CA ALA A 14 -13.38 9.87 7.88
C ALA A 14 -14.64 9.97 8.76
N VAL A 15 -14.79 9.03 9.68
CA VAL A 15 -15.92 9.01 10.63
C VAL A 15 -15.84 10.25 11.53
N GLY A 16 -16.94 10.99 11.67
CA GLY A 16 -17.00 12.23 12.46
C GLY A 16 -16.47 13.48 11.77
N CYS A 17 -15.82 13.34 10.60
CA CYS A 17 -15.26 14.49 9.90
C CYS A 17 -16.29 15.13 8.95
N THR A 18 -16.52 16.44 9.13
CA THR A 18 -17.44 17.22 8.27
C THR A 18 -16.72 18.17 7.31
N ASN A 19 -15.42 17.93 7.10
CA ASN A 19 -14.56 18.76 6.25
C ASN A 19 -14.91 18.57 4.77
N ARG A 20 -14.96 19.71 4.05
CA ARG A 20 -15.32 19.81 2.64
C ARG A 20 -14.41 20.81 1.95
N THR A 21 -14.19 20.64 0.65
CA THR A 21 -13.40 21.60 -0.16
C THR A 21 -14.00 23.01 -0.15
N GLU A 22 -15.33 23.12 -0.03
CA GLU A 22 -16.06 24.39 0.10
C GLU A 22 -15.61 25.23 1.30
N LYS A 23 -15.26 24.58 2.40
CA LYS A 23 -14.80 25.23 3.63
C LYS A 23 -13.29 25.55 3.61
N GLY A 24 -12.65 25.46 2.44
CA GLY A 24 -11.21 25.69 2.28
C GLY A 24 -10.31 24.51 2.66
N PHE A 25 -10.87 23.32 2.91
CA PHE A 25 -10.06 22.15 3.25
C PHE A 25 -9.47 21.47 2.01
N SER A 26 -8.17 21.19 2.05
CA SER A 26 -7.53 20.30 1.09
C SER A 26 -7.83 18.84 1.43
N LEU A 27 -8.19 18.07 0.40
CA LEU A 27 -8.53 16.66 0.52
C LEU A 27 -7.62 15.81 -0.39
N LYS A 28 -7.14 14.69 0.13
CA LYS A 28 -6.35 13.70 -0.62
C LYS A 28 -7.19 12.52 -1.04
N ILE A 29 -7.04 12.11 -2.29
CA ILE A 29 -7.68 10.93 -2.85
C ILE A 29 -7.04 9.69 -2.23
N ILE A 30 -7.86 8.71 -1.85
CA ILE A 30 -7.35 7.42 -1.37
C ILE A 30 -6.54 6.74 -2.48
N PRO A 31 -5.33 6.22 -2.19
CA PRO A 31 -4.44 5.62 -3.17
C PRO A 31 -5.13 4.63 -4.13
N LYS A 32 -4.65 4.59 -5.38
CA LYS A 32 -5.18 3.67 -6.41
C LYS A 32 -4.88 2.21 -6.09
N ASP A 33 -3.73 1.98 -5.49
CA ASP A 33 -3.25 0.67 -5.07
C ASP A 33 -4.26 -0.03 -4.15
N PRO A 34 -4.71 -1.26 -4.49
CA PRO A 34 -5.74 -1.96 -3.74
C PRO A 34 -5.33 -2.27 -2.30
N PHE A 35 -4.04 -2.50 -2.04
CA PHE A 35 -3.54 -2.81 -0.70
C PHE A 35 -3.57 -1.57 0.20
N ARG A 36 -2.99 -0.46 -0.26
CA ARG A 36 -3.03 0.82 0.46
C ARG A 36 -4.45 1.33 0.65
N ARG A 37 -5.33 1.11 -0.34
CA ARG A 37 -6.75 1.44 -0.22
C ARG A 37 -7.43 0.68 0.93
N LYS A 38 -7.16 -0.62 1.08
CA LYS A 38 -7.65 -1.42 2.20
C LYS A 38 -7.07 -0.96 3.53
N LEU A 39 -5.77 -0.65 3.57
CA LEU A 39 -5.10 -0.15 4.78
C LEU A 39 -5.71 1.17 5.25
N TRP A 40 -5.93 2.10 4.34
CA TRP A 40 -6.60 3.38 4.65
C TRP A 40 -8.04 3.16 5.11
N ALA A 41 -8.79 2.27 4.46
CA ALA A 41 -10.15 1.93 4.85
C ALA A 41 -10.22 1.35 6.27
N PHE A 42 -9.28 0.45 6.60
CA PHE A 42 -9.14 -0.11 7.93
C PHE A 42 -8.81 0.95 8.97
N LYS A 43 -7.86 1.84 8.67
CA LYS A 43 -7.51 2.97 9.55
C LYS A 43 -8.67 3.94 9.72
N ILE A 44 -9.50 4.18 8.71
CA ILE A 44 -10.70 5.02 8.86
C ILE A 44 -11.75 4.39 9.80
N ARG A 45 -11.67 3.07 10.03
CA ARG A 45 -12.58 2.29 10.90
C ARG A 45 -14.07 2.49 10.59
N ARG A 46 -14.39 2.81 9.33
CA ARG A 46 -15.78 2.89 8.88
C ARG A 46 -16.28 1.47 8.62
N VAL A 47 -17.43 1.13 9.19
CA VAL A 47 -18.12 -0.13 8.94
C VAL A 47 -19.34 0.10 8.05
N ASN A 48 -19.69 -0.91 7.26
CA ASN A 48 -20.96 -0.95 6.54
C ASN A 48 -22.09 -1.48 7.45
N GLU A 49 -23.32 -1.49 6.94
CA GLU A 49 -24.52 -1.99 7.65
C GLU A 49 -24.42 -3.45 8.11
N ARG A 50 -23.50 -4.23 7.52
CA ARG A 50 -23.22 -5.63 7.85
C ARG A 50 -22.05 -5.79 8.84
N ASN A 51 -21.62 -4.70 9.47
CA ASN A 51 -20.48 -4.64 10.40
C ASN A 51 -19.14 -5.09 9.78
N GLN A 52 -18.99 -4.96 8.46
CA GLN A 52 -17.75 -5.26 7.75
C GLN A 52 -16.97 -3.98 7.45
N VAL A 53 -15.66 -4.09 7.27
CA VAL A 53 -14.79 -2.96 6.89
C VAL A 53 -15.31 -2.34 5.59
N TRP A 54 -15.61 -1.04 5.65
CA TRP A 54 -16.13 -0.29 4.51
C TRP A 54 -15.11 -0.23 3.38
N SER A 55 -15.53 -0.60 2.16
CA SER A 55 -14.69 -0.46 0.97
C SER A 55 -14.89 0.92 0.34
N PRO A 56 -13.85 1.79 0.30
CA PRO A 56 -13.98 3.13 -0.23
C PRO A 56 -14.19 3.09 -1.76
N PRO A 57 -15.21 3.79 -2.29
CA PRO A 57 -15.34 3.97 -3.73
C PRO A 57 -14.15 4.75 -4.30
N ARG A 58 -13.92 4.63 -5.62
CA ARG A 58 -12.74 5.18 -6.33
C ARG A 58 -12.47 6.66 -6.05
N ARG A 59 -13.51 7.46 -5.78
CA ARG A 59 -13.42 8.90 -5.48
C ARG A 59 -13.75 9.17 -4.02
N SER A 60 -13.02 8.51 -3.12
CA SER A 60 -13.07 8.78 -1.69
C SER A 60 -11.90 9.66 -1.31
N PHE A 61 -12.13 10.57 -0.37
CA PHE A 61 -11.16 11.60 0.00
C PHE A 61 -10.98 11.69 1.51
N VAL A 62 -9.75 11.93 1.97
CA VAL A 62 -9.41 12.14 3.39
C VAL A 62 -8.84 13.56 3.54
N CYS A 63 -9.24 14.31 4.58
CA CYS A 63 -8.73 15.67 4.75
C CYS A 63 -7.28 15.68 5.27
N GLU A 64 -6.55 16.67 4.78
CA GLU A 64 -5.10 16.74 4.81
C GLU A 64 -4.52 17.60 5.94
N VAL A 65 -5.33 18.53 6.44
CA VAL A 65 -5.07 19.98 6.52
C VAL A 65 -3.67 20.47 6.95
N LEU A 66 -3.03 21.28 6.09
CA LEU A 66 -1.68 21.84 6.29
C LEU A 66 -1.61 23.28 6.82
N ASP A 67 -2.74 24.01 6.84
CA ASP A 67 -2.75 25.43 7.23
C ASP A 67 -3.87 25.71 8.24
N ARG A 68 -3.51 25.84 9.51
CA ARG A 68 -4.44 26.15 10.60
C ARG A 68 -5.10 27.52 10.43
N SER A 69 -4.46 28.45 9.70
CA SER A 69 -4.94 29.82 9.54
C SER A 69 -6.11 29.95 8.56
N LYS A 70 -6.30 28.98 7.65
CA LYS A 70 -7.36 29.00 6.63
C LYS A 70 -8.65 28.32 7.07
N CYS A 71 -8.66 27.72 8.26
CA CYS A 71 -9.81 27.01 8.76
C CYS A 71 -10.70 27.94 9.57
N THR A 72 -11.72 28.51 8.93
CA THR A 72 -12.70 29.42 9.57
C THR A 72 -13.68 28.68 10.50
N THR A 73 -13.64 27.35 10.58
CA THR A 73 -14.56 26.54 11.40
C THR A 73 -13.81 25.55 12.28
N MET A 74 -13.92 25.69 13.61
CA MET A 74 -13.48 24.67 14.57
C MET A 74 -14.54 23.55 14.69
N PRO A 75 -14.15 22.29 14.95
CA PRO A 75 -12.80 21.77 15.25
C PRO A 75 -11.99 21.35 14.00
N PHE A 76 -10.71 21.76 13.97
CA PHE A 76 -9.73 21.40 12.94
C PHE A 76 -9.34 19.91 13.04
N GLN A 77 -9.73 19.10 12.05
CA GLN A 77 -9.33 17.69 11.98
C GLN A 77 -8.34 17.45 10.85
N VAL A 78 -7.12 17.12 11.23
CA VAL A 78 -6.07 16.53 10.40
C VAL A 78 -6.10 15.02 10.59
N HIS A 79 -5.90 14.26 9.52
CA HIS A 79 -5.84 12.79 9.59
C HIS A 79 -4.42 12.22 9.42
N PHE A 80 -3.45 13.03 9.02
CA PHE A 80 -2.06 12.62 8.82
C PHE A 80 -1.16 13.24 9.88
N GLU A 81 -0.23 12.46 10.40
CA GLU A 81 0.83 12.93 11.28
C GLU A 81 1.90 13.68 10.49
N ASP A 82 2.67 14.52 11.18
CA ASP A 82 3.68 15.39 10.59
C ASP A 82 4.81 14.62 9.90
N ASP A 83 5.06 13.38 10.34
CA ASP A 83 6.09 12.48 9.82
C ASP A 83 5.68 11.76 8.51
N GLN A 84 4.41 11.82 8.13
CA GLN A 84 3.86 11.20 6.90
C GLN A 84 4.08 12.06 5.65
N TRP A 85 4.67 13.24 5.82
CA TRP A 85 4.96 14.21 4.77
C TRP A 85 6.38 14.02 4.21
N GLU A 86 6.52 14.02 2.88
CA GLU A 86 7.83 14.17 2.23
C GLU A 86 8.23 15.63 2.18
N ASP A 87 7.28 16.47 1.80
CA ASP A 87 7.45 17.90 1.62
C ASP A 87 6.13 18.60 1.95
N ARG A 88 6.18 19.50 2.95
CA ARG A 88 5.03 20.25 3.45
C ARG A 88 4.63 21.38 2.52
N ASP A 89 5.60 21.97 1.82
CA ASP A 89 5.37 23.09 0.91
C ASP A 89 4.71 22.58 -0.39
N LEU A 90 5.17 21.42 -0.87
CA LEU A 90 4.58 20.75 -2.02
C LEU A 90 3.32 19.94 -1.69
N LYS A 91 2.93 19.86 -0.42
CA LYS A 91 1.76 19.10 0.04
C LYS A 91 1.82 17.65 -0.44
N LYS A 92 3.00 17.02 -0.36
CA LYS A 92 3.25 15.65 -0.83
C LYS A 92 3.37 14.70 0.36
N LEU A 93 2.47 13.72 0.38
CA LEU A 93 2.53 12.61 1.32
C LEU A 93 3.53 11.56 0.84
N LYS A 94 4.19 10.89 1.78
CA LYS A 94 5.04 9.74 1.49
C LYS A 94 4.29 8.62 0.75
N PRO A 95 4.99 7.80 -0.05
CA PRO A 95 4.41 6.66 -0.75
C PRO A 95 3.89 5.58 0.20
N ASP A 96 4.26 5.60 1.47
CA ASP A 96 3.77 4.71 2.53
C ASP A 96 2.82 5.42 3.51
N ALA A 97 2.52 6.70 3.30
CA ALA A 97 1.70 7.49 4.20
C ALA A 97 0.34 6.86 4.50
N VAL A 98 -0.03 6.87 5.77
CA VAL A 98 -1.32 6.38 6.28
C VAL A 98 -2.00 7.43 7.17
N PRO A 99 -3.33 7.57 7.09
CA PRO A 99 -4.05 8.42 8.01
C PRO A 99 -4.07 7.72 9.38
N THR A 100 -3.60 8.42 10.41
CA THR A 100 -3.45 7.89 11.78
C THR A 100 -4.22 8.73 12.80
N ILE A 101 -4.49 10.00 12.51
CA ILE A 101 -5.17 10.90 13.45
C ILE A 101 -6.69 10.81 13.25
N PHE A 102 -7.39 10.19 14.20
CA PHE A 102 -8.85 10.10 14.19
C PHE A 102 -9.40 10.34 15.60
N GLU A 103 -10.67 10.72 15.71
CA GLU A 103 -11.30 11.02 17.00
C GLU A 103 -11.26 9.85 17.98
N TYR A 104 -11.37 8.62 17.48
CA TYR A 104 -11.31 7.42 18.30
C TYR A 104 -9.89 7.12 18.82
N ASN A 105 -8.85 7.74 18.25
CA ASN A 105 -7.46 7.67 18.73
C ASN A 105 -7.14 8.75 19.78
N LYS A 106 -8.08 9.65 20.09
CA LYS A 106 -7.92 10.57 21.23
C LYS A 106 -7.92 9.71 22.49
N LYS A 107 -6.73 9.50 23.07
CA LYS A 107 -6.62 8.97 24.44
C LYS A 107 -7.57 9.84 25.28
N LYS A 108 -8.60 9.23 25.87
CA LYS A 108 -9.35 9.91 26.93
C LYS A 108 -8.32 10.15 28.01
N LEU A 109 -7.78 11.37 28.08
CA LEU A 109 -7.19 11.83 29.33
C LEU A 109 -8.30 11.59 30.34
N LYS A 110 -8.06 10.69 31.29
CA LYS A 110 -9.00 10.47 32.39
C LYS A 110 -9.03 11.80 33.12
N GLU A 111 -9.99 12.66 32.80
CA GLU A 111 -10.40 13.68 33.74
C GLU A 111 -10.80 12.91 34.99
N GLU A 112 -10.05 13.12 36.07
CA GLU A 112 -10.39 12.54 37.36
C GLU A 112 -11.83 12.95 37.67
N PRO A 113 -12.76 11.99 37.84
CA PRO A 113 -14.12 12.35 38.19
C PRO A 113 -14.07 12.94 39.60
N LEU A 114 -14.40 14.23 39.72
CA LEU A 114 -14.73 14.84 41.00
C LEU A 114 -15.70 13.91 41.74
N GLN A 115 -15.23 13.43 42.89
CA GLN A 115 -15.87 12.39 43.68
C GLN A 115 -17.34 12.74 43.97
N LYS A 116 -18.27 11.92 43.48
CA LYS A 116 -19.60 11.79 44.09
C LYS A 116 -19.82 10.35 44.53
N LYS A 117 -19.60 10.14 45.83
CA LYS A 117 -19.90 8.92 46.57
C LYS A 117 -21.35 8.52 46.37
N ARG A 118 -21.65 7.34 45.82
CA ARG A 118 -22.79 6.51 46.24
C ARG A 118 -22.43 5.03 46.09
N LYS A 119 -22.58 4.31 47.21
CA LYS A 119 -22.37 2.86 47.39
C LYS A 119 -23.47 2.08 46.69
N TYR A 120 -23.14 1.07 45.89
CA TYR A 120 -23.87 -0.20 45.82
C TYR A 120 -22.92 -1.32 45.41
N SER A 121 -22.93 -2.39 46.20
CA SER A 121 -22.18 -3.63 46.00
C SER A 121 -23.00 -4.62 45.18
N CYS A 122 -22.41 -5.19 44.14
CA CYS A 122 -22.80 -6.50 43.62
C CYS A 122 -21.57 -7.13 42.95
N GLN A 123 -21.02 -8.17 43.57
CA GLN A 123 -19.89 -8.93 43.05
C GLN A 123 -20.41 -9.89 41.97
N LYS A 124 -19.76 -9.90 40.81
CA LYS A 124 -19.90 -10.93 39.77
C LYS A 124 -18.51 -11.36 39.27
N PRO A 125 -18.37 -12.61 38.81
CA PRO A 125 -17.12 -13.36 38.84
C PRO A 125 -16.09 -12.89 37.82
N LYS A 126 -14.80 -13.08 38.16
CA LYS A 126 -13.63 -12.83 37.30
C LYS A 126 -13.61 -13.84 36.14
N SER A 127 -14.21 -13.49 35.01
CA SER A 127 -13.79 -14.05 33.73
C SER A 127 -12.64 -13.19 33.22
N GLU A 128 -11.50 -13.81 32.94
CA GLU A 128 -10.26 -13.19 32.44
C GLU A 128 -10.55 -12.34 31.19
N ALA A 129 -10.69 -11.03 31.41
CA ALA A 129 -10.72 -10.04 30.35
C ALA A 129 -9.29 -9.90 29.82
N VAL A 130 -8.95 -10.73 28.83
CA VAL A 130 -7.78 -10.51 27.97
C VAL A 130 -7.85 -9.06 27.50
N SER A 131 -6.82 -8.28 27.82
CA SER A 131 -6.77 -6.85 27.52
C SER A 131 -7.12 -6.62 26.05
N SER A 132 -8.16 -5.85 25.77
CA SER A 132 -8.63 -5.52 24.41
C SER A 132 -7.51 -5.03 23.49
N GLU A 133 -6.47 -4.46 24.08
CA GLU A 133 -5.26 -3.98 23.44
C GLU A 133 -4.39 -5.11 22.85
N LEU A 134 -4.26 -6.24 23.57
CA LEU A 134 -3.56 -7.44 23.07
C LEU A 134 -4.33 -8.08 21.91
N GLN A 135 -5.66 -8.04 21.96
CA GLN A 135 -6.50 -8.57 20.88
C GLN A 135 -6.44 -7.69 19.63
N GLU A 136 -6.35 -6.36 19.78
CA GLU A 136 -6.10 -5.43 18.67
C GLU A 136 -4.71 -5.64 18.04
N GLN A 137 -3.68 -5.86 18.87
CA GLN A 137 -2.33 -6.17 18.39
C GLN A 137 -2.28 -7.48 17.60
N LEU A 138 -2.97 -8.52 18.08
CA LEU A 138 -3.02 -9.82 17.41
C LEU A 138 -3.70 -9.73 16.03
N VAL A 139 -4.80 -8.99 15.92
CA VAL A 139 -5.50 -8.77 14.64
C VAL A 139 -4.60 -8.00 13.66
N SER A 140 -3.88 -6.99 14.14
CA SER A 140 -2.92 -6.24 13.32
C SER A 140 -1.72 -7.09 12.87
N ALA A 141 -1.22 -7.97 13.73
CA ALA A 141 -0.10 -8.86 13.42
C ALA A 141 -0.50 -9.89 12.37
N ASN A 142 -1.65 -10.54 12.52
CA ASN A 142 -2.16 -11.54 11.57
C ASN A 142 -2.40 -10.94 10.17
N TYR A 143 -2.87 -9.69 10.10
CA TYR A 143 -3.00 -8.98 8.83
C TYR A 143 -1.63 -8.71 8.18
N THR A 144 -0.64 -8.29 8.98
CA THR A 144 0.73 -8.06 8.50
C THR A 144 1.37 -9.35 7.99
N ILE A 145 1.18 -10.46 8.70
CA ILE A 145 1.65 -11.79 8.29
C ILE A 145 1.04 -12.17 6.94
N SER A 146 -0.29 -12.09 6.81
CA SER A 146 -0.98 -12.40 5.54
C SER A 146 -0.50 -11.53 4.37
N TYR A 147 -0.19 -10.24 4.62
CA TYR A 147 0.40 -9.35 3.61
C TYR A 147 1.78 -9.80 3.17
N LEU A 148 2.65 -10.12 4.13
CA LEU A 148 4.03 -10.55 3.85
C LEU A 148 4.04 -11.89 3.12
N GLU A 149 3.18 -12.82 3.51
CA GLU A 149 3.02 -14.12 2.84
C GLU A 149 2.61 -13.95 1.37
N ALA A 150 1.60 -13.11 1.09
CA ALA A 150 1.16 -12.85 -0.28
C ALA A 150 2.26 -12.21 -1.14
N LYS A 151 3.02 -11.28 -0.56
CA LYS A 151 4.14 -10.61 -1.24
C LYS A 151 5.32 -11.56 -1.49
N LEU A 152 5.63 -12.42 -0.53
CA LEU A 152 6.68 -13.43 -0.67
C LEU A 152 6.33 -14.45 -1.77
N LEU A 153 5.07 -14.88 -1.82
CA LEU A 153 4.57 -15.79 -2.84
C LEU A 153 4.69 -15.18 -4.25
N SER A 154 4.31 -13.92 -4.41
CA SER A 154 4.44 -13.25 -5.72
C SER A 154 5.90 -13.12 -6.14
N THR A 155 6.80 -12.75 -5.22
CA THR A 155 8.23 -12.63 -5.55
C THR A 155 8.85 -13.98 -5.93
N ASN A 156 8.47 -15.06 -5.25
CA ASN A 156 8.97 -16.40 -5.57
C ASN A 156 8.51 -16.85 -6.96
N GLN A 157 7.29 -16.49 -7.35
CA GLN A 157 6.77 -16.75 -8.69
C GLN A 157 7.55 -15.96 -9.76
N ASP A 158 7.81 -14.68 -9.51
CA ASP A 158 8.59 -13.83 -10.43
C ASP A 158 10.02 -14.38 -10.63
N PHE A 159 10.66 -14.84 -9.55
CA PHE A 159 11.97 -15.49 -9.62
C PHE A 159 11.93 -16.80 -10.41
N ALA A 160 10.89 -17.61 -10.23
CA ALA A 160 10.73 -18.86 -10.98
C ALA A 160 10.57 -18.59 -12.49
N ASP A 161 9.76 -17.59 -12.86
CA ASP A 161 9.55 -17.20 -14.26
C ASP A 161 10.80 -16.57 -14.89
N LEU A 162 11.56 -15.80 -14.12
CA LEU A 162 12.85 -15.25 -14.57
C LEU A 162 13.87 -16.37 -14.79
N LYS A 163 13.96 -17.31 -13.86
CA LYS A 163 14.87 -18.46 -13.97
C LYS A 163 14.54 -19.29 -15.21
N LYS A 164 13.27 -19.57 -15.45
CA LYS A 164 12.82 -20.33 -16.63
C LYS A 164 13.23 -19.66 -17.94
N ARG A 165 13.04 -18.34 -18.07
CA ARG A 165 13.46 -17.58 -19.25
C ARG A 165 14.97 -17.65 -19.48
N MET A 166 15.75 -17.52 -18.40
CA MET A 166 17.20 -17.61 -18.48
C MET A 166 17.66 -19.02 -18.91
N ASP A 167 17.03 -20.07 -18.38
CA ASP A 167 17.34 -21.46 -18.77
C ASP A 167 17.02 -21.72 -20.26
N GLU A 168 15.92 -21.16 -20.78
CA GLU A 168 15.55 -21.22 -22.20
C GLU A 168 16.56 -20.47 -23.10
N GLU A 169 17.00 -19.28 -22.70
CA GLU A 169 18.04 -18.52 -23.40
C GLU A 169 19.40 -19.23 -23.41
N ILE A 170 19.78 -19.83 -22.28
CA ILE A 170 21.00 -20.64 -22.16
C ILE A 170 20.92 -21.85 -23.10
N LEU A 171 19.78 -22.53 -23.15
CA LEU A 171 19.58 -23.70 -24.00
C LEU A 171 19.68 -23.32 -25.49
N SER A 172 19.03 -22.23 -25.90
CA SER A 172 19.12 -21.70 -27.26
C SER A 172 20.55 -21.31 -27.63
N SER A 173 21.26 -20.65 -26.71
CA SER A 173 22.66 -20.26 -26.93
C SER A 173 23.58 -21.47 -27.08
N ARG A 174 23.39 -22.52 -26.29
CA ARG A 174 24.14 -23.78 -26.42
C ARG A 174 23.94 -24.46 -27.77
N GLN A 175 22.70 -24.50 -28.26
CA GLN A 175 22.39 -25.05 -29.58
C GLN A 175 23.09 -24.25 -30.68
N ARG A 176 23.08 -22.91 -30.60
CA ARG A 176 23.76 -22.05 -31.56
C ARG A 176 25.28 -22.20 -31.53
N ILE A 177 25.88 -22.34 -30.34
CA ILE A 177 27.31 -22.60 -30.22
C ILE A 177 27.64 -23.93 -30.89
N PHE A 178 26.84 -24.97 -30.67
CA PHE A 178 27.05 -26.28 -31.29
C PHE A 178 27.03 -26.22 -32.83
N THR A 179 26.05 -25.53 -33.42
CA THR A 179 26.00 -25.38 -34.89
C THR A 179 27.21 -24.61 -35.41
N LEU A 180 27.59 -23.51 -34.75
CA LEU A 180 28.76 -22.71 -35.13
C LEU A 180 30.06 -23.51 -34.99
N THR A 181 30.18 -24.41 -34.01
CA THR A 181 31.37 -25.25 -33.86
C THR A 181 31.53 -26.23 -35.02
N GLU A 182 30.43 -26.83 -35.49
CA GLU A 182 30.45 -27.73 -36.64
C GLU A 182 30.77 -26.99 -37.95
N GLU A 183 30.21 -25.80 -38.15
CA GLU A 183 30.53 -24.95 -39.30
C GLU A 183 32.00 -24.53 -39.32
N ASN A 184 32.53 -24.09 -38.18
CA ASN A 184 33.94 -23.73 -38.07
C ASN A 184 34.89 -24.91 -38.34
N LYS A 185 34.50 -26.13 -37.95
CA LYS A 185 35.25 -27.34 -38.26
C LYS A 185 35.33 -27.57 -39.77
N LYS A 186 34.19 -27.51 -40.47
CA LYS A 186 34.14 -27.64 -41.94
C LYS A 186 34.96 -26.58 -42.65
N LEU A 187 34.87 -25.32 -42.22
CA LEU A 187 35.65 -24.22 -42.79
C LEU A 187 37.15 -24.42 -42.61
N LYS A 188 37.59 -24.93 -41.45
CA LYS A 188 39.00 -25.28 -41.22
C LYS A 188 39.48 -26.38 -42.16
N GLU A 189 38.69 -27.43 -42.35
CA GLU A 189 39.01 -28.51 -43.30
C GLU A 189 39.13 -27.98 -44.73
N GLN A 190 38.20 -27.13 -45.17
CA GLN A 190 38.25 -26.48 -46.49
C GLN A 190 39.48 -25.58 -46.65
N LEU A 191 39.84 -24.81 -45.63
CA LEU A 191 41.03 -23.97 -45.64
C LEU A 191 42.30 -24.81 -45.72
N GLU A 192 42.37 -25.93 -45.00
CA GLU A 192 43.52 -26.85 -45.04
C GLU A 192 43.67 -27.49 -46.43
N GLN A 193 42.57 -27.91 -47.05
CA GLN A 193 42.57 -28.42 -48.42
C GLN A 193 43.05 -27.34 -49.41
N SER A 194 42.53 -26.12 -49.30
CA SER A 194 42.89 -25.00 -50.18
C SER A 194 44.37 -24.63 -50.04
N THR A 195 44.90 -24.60 -48.82
CA THR A 195 46.32 -24.30 -48.57
C THR A 195 47.25 -25.40 -49.08
N LYS A 196 46.85 -26.69 -48.99
CA LYS A 196 47.58 -27.80 -49.61
C LYS A 196 47.64 -27.66 -51.14
N LEU A 197 46.53 -27.30 -51.78
CA LEU A 197 46.49 -27.06 -53.23
C LEU A 197 47.42 -25.91 -53.63
N ILE A 198 47.34 -24.76 -52.96
CA ILE A 198 48.20 -23.59 -53.26
C ILE A 198 49.69 -23.96 -53.15
N LYS A 199 50.09 -24.68 -52.10
CA LYS A 199 51.48 -25.15 -51.94
C LYS A 199 51.93 -26.12 -53.05
N ALA A 200 51.01 -26.93 -53.58
CA ALA A 200 51.32 -27.82 -54.69
C ALA A 200 51.55 -27.06 -56.01
N PHE A 201 50.84 -25.95 -56.24
CA PHE A 201 51.03 -25.10 -57.43
C PHE A 201 52.22 -24.11 -57.31
N SER A 202 52.79 -23.92 -56.12
CA SER A 202 53.92 -23.00 -55.89
C SER A 202 55.31 -23.68 -55.97
N LYS A 203 55.37 -24.98 -56.28
CA LYS A 203 56.60 -25.73 -56.58
C LYS A 203 56.75 -25.91 -58.09
#